data_AF-A0A382FEM2-F1
#
_entry.id   AF-A0A382FEM2-F1
#
_cell.length_a   1.000
_cell.length_b   1.000
_cell.length_c   1.000
_cell.angle_alpha   90.00
_cell.angle_beta   90.00
_cell.angle_gamma   90.00
#
_symmetry.space_group_name_H-M   'P 1'
#
loop_
_entity.id
_entity.type
_entity.pdbx_description
1 polymer ?
#
loop_
_entity_poly.entity_id
_entity_poly.type
_entity_poly.pdbx_seq_one_letter_code
_entity_poly.pdbx_strand_id
1 'polypeptide(L)' 'VDRPETDREHDEEKATERPWIVLVWNDPINLMSYVSFVFQKVFGYSREKADRLMLDVHHKG' A
#
# COMPACT_ATOMS: atom_id res chain seq x y z
N VAL A 1 -35.77 -34.15 -12.40
CA VAL A 1 -34.51 -33.41 -12.56
C VAL A 1 -34.72 -32.11 -11.82
N ASP A 2 -34.16 -31.98 -10.63
CA ASP A 2 -34.15 -30.71 -9.91
C ASP A 2 -32.76 -30.53 -9.34
N ARG A 3 -32.04 -29.54 -9.87
CA ARG A 3 -30.70 -29.15 -9.45
C ARG A 3 -30.90 -28.02 -8.45
N PRO A 4 -30.37 -28.08 -7.21
CA PRO A 4 -30.44 -26.92 -6.34
C PRO A 4 -29.55 -25.84 -6.97
N GLU A 5 -30.20 -24.78 -7.43
CA GLU A 5 -29.54 -23.54 -7.81
C GLU A 5 -28.88 -23.00 -6.55
N THR A 6 -27.56 -22.93 -6.54
CA THR A 6 -26.83 -22.16 -5.52
C THR A 6 -27.24 -20.70 -5.69
N ASP A 7 -28.18 -20.27 -4.85
CA ASP A 7 -28.38 -18.87 -4.53
C ASP A 7 -27.06 -18.36 -3.97
N ARG A 8 -26.29 -17.67 -4.82
CA ARG A 8 -25.25 -16.77 -4.36
C ARG A 8 -25.98 -15.58 -3.79
N GLU A 9 -26.35 -15.69 -2.52
CA GLU A 9 -26.77 -14.54 -1.73
C GLU A 9 -25.66 -13.49 -1.83
N HIS A 10 -25.93 -12.48 -2.65
CA HIS A 10 -25.16 -11.25 -2.68
C HIS A 10 -25.44 -10.56 -1.35
N ASP A 11 -24.56 -10.79 -0.39
CA ASP A 11 -24.50 -10.02 0.84
C ASP A 11 -24.05 -8.60 0.46
N GLU A 12 -25.02 -7.79 0.01
CA GLU A 12 -24.85 -6.35 -0.19
C GLU A 12 -24.82 -5.65 1.17
N GLU A 13 -23.93 -6.10 2.06
CA GLU A 13 -23.44 -5.24 3.12
C GLU A 13 -22.82 -4.02 2.42
N LYS A 14 -23.33 -2.82 2.70
CA LYS A 14 -22.67 -1.57 2.32
C LYS A 14 -21.28 -1.56 2.96
N ALA A 15 -20.31 -2.17 2.29
CA ALA A 15 -18.95 -2.25 2.71
C ALA A 15 -18.44 -0.81 2.80
N THR A 16 -18.35 -0.29 4.02
CA THR A 16 -17.59 0.95 4.25
C THR A 16 -16.20 0.68 3.70
N GLU A 17 -15.70 1.53 2.78
CA GLU A 17 -14.38 1.34 2.19
C GLU A 17 -13.36 1.19 3.32
N ARG A 18 -12.83 -0.03 3.48
CA ARG A 18 -11.85 -0.29 4.54
C ARG A 18 -10.54 0.34 4.07
N PRO A 19 -9.91 1.22 4.88
CA PRO A 19 -8.67 1.85 4.47
C PRO A 19 -7.57 0.78 4.29
N TRP A 20 -6.81 0.90 3.21
CA TRP A 20 -5.68 0.03 2.92
C TRP A 20 -4.40 0.56 3.60
N ILE A 21 -3.59 -0.36 4.10
CA ILE A 21 -2.27 -0.04 4.62
C ILE A 21 -1.27 -0.17 3.48
N VAL A 22 -0.41 0.84 3.30
CA VAL A 22 0.69 0.79 2.34
C VAL A 22 1.97 0.39 3.06
N LEU A 23 2.63 -0.65 2.55
CA LEU A 23 3.92 -1.15 3.05
C LEU A 23 5.01 -0.83 2.05
N VAL A 24 6.17 -0.40 2.54
CA VAL A 24 7.38 -0.16 1.74
C VAL A 24 8.49 -0.99 2.34
N TRP A 25 9.07 -1.88 1.54
CA TRP A 25 10.14 -2.79 1.97
C TRP A 25 11.49 -2.32 1.43
N ASN A 26 12.55 -2.52 2.22
CA ASN A 26 13.92 -2.28 1.80
C ASN A 26 14.39 -3.29 0.75
N ASP A 27 15.14 -2.80 -0.24
CA ASP A 27 15.77 -3.63 -1.28
C ASP A 27 17.17 -3.09 -1.64
N PRO A 28 18.10 -3.94 -2.11
CA PRO A 28 19.47 -3.51 -2.40
C PRO A 28 19.66 -2.88 -3.79
N ILE A 29 18.60 -2.82 -4.61
CA ILE A 29 18.69 -2.40 -6.02
C ILE A 29 18.33 -0.91 -6.16
N ASN A 30 17.26 -0.48 -5.49
CA ASN A 30 16.79 0.88 -5.57
C ASN A 30 17.69 1.82 -4.77
N LEU A 31 18.02 2.95 -5.40
CA LEU A 31 18.77 4.00 -4.75
C LEU A 31 17.91 4.70 -3.69
N MET A 32 18.51 5.07 -2.56
CA MET A 32 17.88 5.90 -1.52
C MET A 32 17.22 7.16 -2.10
N SER A 33 17.89 7.83 -3.05
CA SER A 33 17.37 9.02 -3.72
C SER A 33 16.11 8.75 -4.55
N TYR A 34 16.00 7.56 -5.15
CA TYR A 34 14.82 7.14 -5.89
C TYR A 34 13.65 6.88 -4.95
N VAL A 35 13.88 6.19 -3.83
CA VAL A 35 12.85 5.95 -2.81
C VAL A 35 12.34 7.27 -2.22
N SER A 36 13.23 8.20 -1.86
CA SER A 36 12.85 9.56 -1.45
C SER A 36 12.05 10.30 -2.51
N PHE A 37 12.38 10.14 -3.80
CA PHE A 37 11.62 10.73 -4.90
C PHE A 37 10.20 10.15 -5.01
N VAL A 38 10.06 8.83 -4.84
CA VAL A 38 8.74 8.16 -4.83
C VAL A 38 7.89 8.67 -3.66
N PHE A 39 8.45 8.84 -2.47
CA PHE A 39 7.73 9.42 -1.33
C PHE A 39 7.23 10.85 -1.60
N GLN A 40 8.03 11.67 -2.28
CA GLN A 40 7.61 12.99 -2.70
C GLN A 40 6.54 12.94 -3.80
N LYS A 41 6.71 12.09 -4.80
CA LYS A 41 5.87 12.10 -6.02
C LYS A 41 4.52 11.41 -5.84
N VAL A 42 4.47 10.30 -5.11
CA VAL A 42 3.26 9.48 -4.95
C VAL A 42 2.48 9.90 -3.71
N PHE A 43 3.17 10.23 -2.61
CA PHE A 43 2.52 10.57 -1.34
C PHE A 43 2.52 12.07 -1.03
N GLY A 44 3.16 12.90 -1.86
CA GLY A 44 3.18 14.35 -1.69
C GLY A 44 3.98 14.82 -0.47
N TYR A 45 4.88 13.99 0.06
CA TYR A 45 5.65 14.35 1.25
C TYR A 45 6.71 15.41 0.94
N SER A 46 7.01 16.27 1.93
CA SER A 46 8.16 17.17 1.84
C SER A 46 9.45 16.37 1.72
N ARG A 47 10.49 17.01 1.17
CA ARG A 47 11.81 16.39 1.04
C ARG A 47 12.33 15.84 2.37
N GLU A 48 12.20 16.61 3.45
CA GLU A 48 12.70 16.20 4.77
C GLU A 48 11.94 14.98 5.32
N LYS A 49 10.63 14.91 5.09
CA LYS A 49 9.81 13.77 5.52
C LYS A 49 10.12 12.54 4.67
N ALA A 50 10.29 12.70 3.36
CA ALA A 50 10.65 11.63 2.44
C ALA A 50 12.00 11.00 2.77
N ASP A 51 13.02 11.83 3.04
CA ASP A 51 14.36 11.35 3.40
C ASP A 51 14.35 10.58 4.72
N ARG A 52 13.56 11.04 5.70
CA ARG A 52 13.41 10.33 6.98
C ARG A 52 12.74 8.97 6.82
N LEU A 53 11.65 8.90 6.07
CA LEU A 53 10.93 7.64 5.82
C LEU A 53 11.77 6.66 4.99
N MET A 54 12.57 7.16 4.05
CA MET A 54 13.51 6.34 3.30
C MET A 54 14.56 5.71 4.24
N LEU A 55 15.14 6.48 5.17
CA LEU A 55 16.08 5.94 6.15
C LEU A 55 15.43 4.91 7.06
N ASP A 56 14.15 5.10 7.42
CA ASP A 56 13.39 4.12 8.19
C ASP A 56 13.26 2.80 7.41
N VAL A 57 12.88 2.84 6.13
CA VAL A 57 12.86 1.66 5.26
C VAL A 57 14.25 0.99 5.24
N HIS A 58 15.30 1.76 4.94
CA HIS A 58 16.65 1.21 4.81
C HIS A 58 17.17 0.48 6.06
N HIS A 59 16.87 1.00 7.25
CA HIS A 59 17.37 0.44 8.51
C HIS A 59 16.44 -0.60 9.14
N LYS A 60 15.12 -0.50 8.92
CA LYS A 60 14.13 -1.34 9.60
C LYS A 60 13.59 -2.48 8.75
N GLY A 61 13.78 -2.43 7.42
CA GLY A 61 13.25 -3.42 6.48
C GLY A 61 11.92 -2.99 5.90
#